data_AF-A0A9X8CMM8-F1
#
_entry.id   AF-A0A9X8CMM8-F1
#
_cell.length_a   1.000
_cell.length_b   1.000
_cell.length_c   1.000
_cell.angle_alpha   90.00
_cell.angle_beta   90.00
_cell.angle_gamma   90.00
#
_symmetry.space_group_name_H-M   'P 1'
#
loop_
_entity.id
_entity.type
_entity.pdbx_description
1 polymer ?
#
loop_
_entity_poly.entity_id
_entity_poly.type
_entity_poly.pdbx_seq_one_letter_code
_entity_poly.pdbx_strand_id
1 'polypeptide(L)'
;MRCEEWNAARAAARAARPRPEGKRGRPAKGELPPEEVRALEEEAASIKGSRYALVKNPEDLTDGQRARLEALKKRAGSRLVRAWELKEDLRAVFRAADGSEAAELLDDWMHRAAYCKIAKVVAVEKKVRRRRDDIIAAVELGISNGRVEAINNKIKVAVRMGYGFRNTDNLVALLMLRCGDCQPQLPGRPVKARKKGVKGAKSVAA
;
A
#
# COMPACT_ATOMS: atom_id res chain seq x y z
N MET A 1 12.85 -1.95 0.69
CA MET A 1 13.03 -1.95 2.15
C MET A 1 13.15 -3.34 2.74
N ARG A 2 12.10 -4.19 2.86
CA ARG A 2 12.25 -5.55 3.42
C ARG A 2 13.39 -6.36 2.79
N CYS A 3 13.50 -6.37 1.46
CA CYS A 3 14.59 -7.06 0.76
C CYS A 3 15.96 -6.44 1.05
N GLU A 4 16.05 -5.12 1.20
CA GLU A 4 17.30 -4.41 1.53
C GLU A 4 17.74 -4.76 2.96
N GLU A 5 16.83 -4.72 3.93
CA GLU A 5 17.08 -5.10 5.33
C GLU A 5 17.50 -6.58 5.45
N TRP A 6 16.81 -7.47 4.73
CA TRP A 6 17.16 -8.88 4.68
C TRP A 6 18.54 -9.11 4.05
N ASN A 7 18.86 -8.41 2.95
CA ASN A 7 20.16 -8.50 2.31
C ASN A 7 21.28 -7.98 3.24
N ALA A 8 21.04 -6.89 3.96
CA ALA A 8 21.98 -6.32 4.92
C ALA A 8 22.24 -7.29 6.08
N ALA A 9 21.19 -7.82 6.72
CA ALA A 9 21.32 -8.81 7.79
C ALA A 9 22.04 -10.08 7.31
N ARG A 10 21.70 -10.56 6.10
CA ARG A 10 22.36 -11.72 5.49
C ARG A 10 23.82 -11.44 5.15
N ALA A 11 24.16 -10.22 4.73
CA ALA A 11 25.54 -9.82 4.45
C ALA A 11 26.37 -9.73 5.74
N ALA A 12 25.80 -9.16 6.82
CA ALA A 12 26.42 -9.11 8.14
C ALA A 12 26.70 -10.53 8.67
N ALA A 13 25.71 -11.43 8.62
CA ALA A 13 25.88 -12.83 8.99
C ALA A 13 26.99 -13.54 8.21
N ARG A 14 27.12 -13.24 6.90
CA ARG A 14 28.19 -13.78 6.05
C ARG A 14 29.56 -13.20 6.39
N ALA A 15 29.63 -11.92 6.72
CA ALA A 15 30.86 -11.23 7.07
C ALA A 15 31.39 -11.66 8.45
N ALA A 16 30.49 -11.94 9.40
CA ALA A 16 30.84 -12.42 10.75
C ALA A 16 31.32 -13.87 10.77
N ARG A 17 31.16 -14.63 9.67
CA ARG A 17 31.66 -16.01 9.60
C ARG A 17 33.20 -15.99 9.61
N PRO A 18 33.84 -16.68 10.56
CA PRO A 18 35.30 -16.73 10.60
C PRO A 18 35.82 -17.40 9.33
N ARG A 19 36.87 -16.82 8.75
CA ARG A 19 37.58 -17.46 7.64
C ARG A 19 38.45 -18.56 8.24
N PRO A 20 38.26 -19.84 7.86
CA PRO A 20 39.08 -20.91 8.43
C PRO A 20 40.54 -20.71 8.04
N GLU A 21 41.42 -20.57 9.03
CA GLU A 21 42.87 -20.60 8.81
C GLU A 21 43.27 -22.02 8.34
N GLY A 22 43.88 -22.11 7.16
CA GLY A 22 44.50 -23.34 6.67
C GLY A 22 43.59 -24.44 6.13
N LYS A 23 42.26 -24.43 6.35
CA LYS A 23 41.34 -25.47 5.82
C LYS A 23 40.40 -24.91 4.74
N ARG A 24 40.68 -25.22 3.47
CA ARG A 24 39.68 -25.10 2.38
C ARG A 24 38.65 -26.22 2.53
N GLY A 25 37.40 -25.89 2.82
CA GLY A 25 36.33 -26.90 2.87
C GLY A 25 35.05 -26.42 3.54
N ARG A 26 33.99 -27.22 3.43
CA ARG A 26 32.75 -27.05 4.19
C ARG A 26 33.03 -27.38 5.67
N PRO A 27 32.46 -26.65 6.65
CA PRO A 27 32.61 -26.96 8.08
C PRO A 27 32.20 -28.40 8.38
N ALA A 28 32.78 -28.96 9.45
CA ALA A 28 32.52 -30.34 9.84
C ALA A 28 31.05 -30.52 10.26
N LYS A 29 30.49 -31.71 10.04
CA LYS A 29 29.10 -32.02 10.41
C LYS A 29 28.95 -31.92 11.94
N GLY A 30 28.16 -30.94 12.41
CA GLY A 30 27.91 -30.68 13.84
C GLY A 30 28.67 -29.48 14.42
N GLU A 31 29.57 -28.87 13.65
CA GLU A 31 30.26 -27.64 14.04
C GLU A 31 29.28 -26.46 14.02
N LEU A 32 28.99 -25.91 15.20
CA LEU A 32 28.07 -24.78 15.36
C LEU A 32 28.81 -23.48 15.03
N PRO A 33 28.22 -22.59 14.22
CA PRO A 33 28.77 -21.26 14.02
C PRO A 33 28.85 -20.49 15.35
N PRO A 34 29.77 -19.52 15.48
CA PRO A 34 29.82 -18.63 16.64
C PRO A 34 28.45 -18.04 16.97
N GLU A 35 28.19 -17.80 18.25
CA GLU A 35 26.91 -17.28 18.74
C GLU A 35 26.49 -15.99 18.02
N GLU A 36 27.45 -15.10 17.76
CA GLU A 36 27.23 -13.86 17.00
C GLU A 36 26.74 -14.12 15.56
N VAL A 37 27.35 -15.09 14.86
CA VAL A 37 26.92 -15.49 13.51
C VAL A 37 25.50 -16.06 13.54
N ARG A 38 25.21 -16.89 14.55
CA ARG A 38 23.87 -17.49 14.72
C ARG A 38 22.82 -16.42 14.98
N ALA A 39 23.09 -15.44 15.84
CA ALA A 39 22.19 -14.33 16.12
C ALA A 39 21.89 -13.52 14.84
N LEU A 40 22.91 -13.22 14.02
CA LEU A 40 22.75 -12.52 12.75
C LEU A 40 21.99 -13.36 11.70
N GLU A 41 22.18 -14.68 11.69
CA GLU A 41 21.42 -15.60 10.83
C GLU A 41 19.96 -15.72 11.25
N GLU A 42 19.67 -15.79 12.55
CA GLU A 42 18.32 -15.76 13.11
C GLU A 42 17.62 -14.44 12.82
N GLU A 43 18.34 -13.31 12.90
CA GLU A 43 17.86 -11.99 12.51
C GLU A 43 17.48 -11.96 11.02
N ALA A 44 18.36 -12.41 10.13
CA ALA A 44 18.06 -12.50 8.70
C ALA A 44 16.88 -13.47 8.44
N ALA A 45 16.80 -14.56 9.18
CA ALA A 45 15.69 -15.50 9.10
C ALA A 45 14.38 -14.83 9.49
N SER A 46 14.34 -14.02 10.56
CA SER A 46 13.14 -13.30 11.02
C SER A 46 12.55 -12.35 9.95
N ILE A 47 13.41 -11.69 9.16
CA ILE A 47 13.00 -10.77 8.08
C ILE A 47 12.54 -11.54 6.83
N LYS A 48 13.09 -12.74 6.61
CA LYS A 48 12.63 -13.62 5.53
C LYS A 48 11.17 -14.02 5.79
N GLY A 49 10.33 -14.05 4.76
CA GLY A 49 8.93 -14.48 4.92
C GLY A 49 8.00 -13.50 5.68
N SER A 50 8.49 -12.36 6.19
CA SER A 50 7.65 -11.40 6.92
C SER A 50 6.77 -10.50 6.05
N ARG A 51 6.75 -10.72 4.72
CA ARG A 51 6.00 -9.88 3.77
C ARG A 51 4.55 -9.70 4.19
N TYR A 52 3.85 -10.80 4.47
CA TYR A 52 2.42 -10.74 4.80
C TYR A 52 2.16 -10.17 6.19
N ALA A 53 3.07 -10.38 7.14
CA ALA A 53 2.98 -9.77 8.47
C ALA A 53 3.04 -8.23 8.42
N LEU A 54 3.72 -7.66 7.41
CA LEU A 54 3.87 -6.21 7.24
C LEU A 54 2.80 -5.59 6.32
N VAL A 55 2.38 -6.32 5.29
CA VAL A 55 1.47 -5.78 4.26
C VAL A 55 0.02 -5.83 4.70
N LYS A 56 -0.40 -6.94 5.34
CA LYS A 56 -1.77 -7.09 5.78
C LYS A 56 -2.14 -6.10 6.89
N ASN A 57 -3.43 -5.95 7.07
CA ASN A 57 -4.01 -5.23 8.19
C ASN A 57 -3.78 -6.01 9.50
N PRO A 58 -3.47 -5.36 10.63
CA PRO A 58 -3.25 -6.03 11.92
C PRO A 58 -4.41 -6.92 12.39
N GLU A 59 -5.64 -6.57 12.01
CA GLU A 59 -6.85 -7.34 12.27
C GLU A 59 -6.95 -8.61 11.43
N ASP A 60 -6.32 -8.66 10.25
CA ASP A 60 -6.38 -9.77 9.29
C ASP A 60 -5.15 -10.71 9.37
N LEU A 61 -4.33 -10.53 10.41
CA LEU A 61 -3.13 -11.34 10.63
C LEU A 61 -3.48 -12.69 11.23
N THR A 62 -2.92 -13.75 10.65
CA THR A 62 -2.91 -15.07 11.32
C THR A 62 -1.98 -15.05 12.53
N ASP A 63 -2.15 -15.97 13.48
CA ASP A 63 -1.32 -16.01 14.70
C ASP A 63 0.17 -16.10 14.39
N GLY A 64 0.56 -16.91 13.42
CA GLY A 64 1.94 -16.99 12.95
C GLY A 64 2.45 -15.69 12.33
N GLN A 65 1.60 -14.92 11.65
CA GLN A 65 1.96 -13.61 11.09
C GLN A 65 2.10 -12.56 12.19
N ARG A 66 1.20 -12.59 13.19
CA ARG A 66 1.24 -11.72 14.37
C ARG A 66 2.49 -11.96 15.19
N ALA A 67 2.80 -13.21 15.53
CA ALA A 67 4.03 -13.57 16.23
C ALA A 67 5.29 -13.10 15.48
N ARG A 68 5.27 -13.17 14.14
CA ARG A 68 6.37 -12.69 13.32
C ARG A 68 6.50 -11.16 13.31
N LEU A 69 5.38 -10.44 13.33
CA LEU A 69 5.38 -8.99 13.46
C LEU A 69 5.93 -8.56 14.83
N GLU A 70 5.53 -9.23 15.91
CA GLU A 70 6.03 -8.96 17.26
C GLU A 70 7.52 -9.27 17.38
N ALA A 71 8.00 -10.36 16.77
CA ALA A 71 9.44 -10.64 16.70
C ALA A 71 10.21 -9.53 15.97
N LEU A 72 9.63 -8.95 14.90
CA LEU A 72 10.25 -7.82 14.21
C LEU A 72 10.28 -6.55 15.05
N LYS A 73 9.21 -6.26 15.82
CA LYS A 73 9.13 -5.08 16.69
C LYS A 73 10.19 -5.09 17.80
N LYS A 74 10.58 -6.27 18.29
CA LYS A 74 11.65 -6.42 19.28
C LYS A 74 13.03 -5.99 18.76
N ARG A 75 13.21 -5.83 17.44
CA ARG A 75 14.47 -5.39 16.84
C ARG A 75 14.65 -3.89 17.01
N ALA A 76 15.53 -3.50 17.92
CA ALA A 76 15.89 -2.11 18.16
C ALA A 76 16.35 -1.40 16.86
N GLY A 77 15.88 -0.17 16.65
CA GLY A 77 16.30 0.66 15.51
C GLY A 77 15.88 0.16 14.13
N SER A 78 14.99 -0.84 14.05
CA SER A 78 14.58 -1.42 12.77
C SER A 78 13.85 -0.42 11.88
N ARG A 79 14.52 0.00 10.80
CA ARG A 79 13.95 0.87 9.76
C ARG A 79 12.67 0.28 9.14
N LEU A 80 12.58 -1.05 9.09
CA LEU A 80 11.42 -1.77 8.59
C LEU A 80 10.19 -1.61 9.49
N VAL A 81 10.38 -1.68 10.80
CA VAL A 81 9.30 -1.51 11.78
C VAL A 81 8.83 -0.06 11.78
N ARG A 82 9.75 0.90 11.79
CA ARG A 82 9.41 2.33 11.67
C ARG A 82 8.60 2.65 10.42
N ALA A 83 8.97 2.08 9.27
CA ALA A 83 8.21 2.26 8.04
C ALA A 83 6.81 1.59 8.10
N TRP A 84 6.67 0.49 8.83
CA TRP A 84 5.39 -0.17 9.05
C TRP A 84 4.51 0.65 9.99
N GLU A 85 5.05 1.18 11.08
CA GLU A 85 4.35 2.10 11.99
C GLU A 85 3.80 3.30 11.22
N LEU A 86 4.64 3.99 10.46
CA LEU A 86 4.22 5.12 9.62
C LEU A 86 3.15 4.72 8.59
N LYS A 87 3.13 3.48 8.12
CA LYS A 87 2.06 3.00 7.23
C LYS A 87 0.74 2.81 7.99
N GLU A 88 0.77 2.26 9.21
CA GLU A 88 -0.43 2.12 10.04
C GLU A 88 -0.94 3.46 10.57
N ASP A 89 -0.04 4.40 10.88
CA ASP A 89 -0.41 5.77 11.23
C ASP A 89 -1.17 6.47 10.11
N LEU A 90 -0.66 6.36 8.88
CA LEU A 90 -1.35 6.92 7.71
C LEU A 90 -2.71 6.24 7.49
N ARG A 91 -2.82 4.96 7.84
CA ARG A 91 -4.09 4.23 7.78
C ARG A 91 -5.09 4.75 8.82
N ALA A 92 -4.62 5.15 10.00
CA ALA A 92 -5.45 5.76 11.02
C ALA A 92 -6.07 7.08 10.54
N VAL A 93 -5.33 7.90 9.78
CA VAL A 93 -5.86 9.13 9.15
C VAL A 93 -7.12 8.85 8.32
N PHE A 94 -7.09 7.81 7.47
CA PHE A 94 -8.25 7.45 6.64
C PHE A 94 -9.39 6.77 7.40
N ARG A 95 -9.20 6.50 8.69
CA ARG A 95 -10.20 5.91 9.60
C ARG A 95 -10.72 6.89 10.64
N ALA A 96 -10.24 8.14 10.62
CA ALA A 96 -10.72 9.20 11.49
C ALA A 96 -12.24 9.40 11.34
N ALA A 97 -12.88 9.84 12.41
CA ALA A 97 -14.31 10.06 12.47
C ALA A 97 -14.75 11.27 11.64
N ASP A 98 -13.92 12.31 11.60
CA ASP A 98 -14.19 13.55 10.87
C ASP A 98 -12.92 14.18 10.26
N GLY A 99 -13.11 15.26 9.50
CA GLY A 99 -12.03 15.99 8.84
C GLY A 99 -11.07 16.69 9.80
N SER A 100 -11.50 17.06 11.00
CA SER A 100 -10.65 17.71 12.01
C SER A 100 -9.67 16.70 12.60
N GLU A 101 -10.16 15.55 13.04
CA GLU A 101 -9.32 14.45 13.53
C GLU A 101 -8.36 13.96 12.43
N ALA A 102 -8.85 13.85 11.18
CA ALA A 102 -8.01 13.48 10.05
C ALA A 102 -6.88 14.49 9.83
N ALA A 103 -7.14 15.80 9.97
CA ALA A 103 -6.14 16.84 9.81
C ALA A 103 -5.04 16.77 10.88
N GLU A 104 -5.41 16.60 12.15
CA GLU A 104 -4.46 16.46 13.25
C GLU A 104 -3.56 15.24 13.07
N LEU A 105 -4.16 14.07 12.83
CA LEU A 105 -3.43 12.83 12.60
C LEU A 105 -2.50 12.93 11.38
N LEU A 106 -2.95 13.61 10.32
CA LEU A 106 -2.18 13.79 9.10
C LEU A 106 -0.98 14.72 9.32
N ASP A 107 -1.14 15.80 10.07
CA ASP A 107 -0.05 16.73 10.36
C ASP A 107 1.03 16.07 11.22
N ASP A 108 0.62 15.34 12.27
CA ASP A 108 1.53 14.54 13.10
C ASP A 108 2.24 13.47 12.28
N TRP A 109 1.52 12.80 11.39
CA TRP A 109 2.10 11.81 10.49
C TRP A 109 3.12 12.45 9.54
N MET A 110 2.80 13.59 8.92
CA MET A 110 3.71 14.28 8.00
C MET A 110 5.00 14.71 8.72
N HIS A 111 4.89 15.20 9.96
CA HIS A 111 6.06 15.54 10.77
C HIS A 111 6.95 14.32 10.97
N ARG A 112 6.40 13.21 11.50
CA ARG A 112 7.16 11.97 11.75
C ARG A 112 7.73 11.37 10.46
N ALA A 113 6.97 11.41 9.37
CA ALA A 113 7.38 10.89 8.07
C ALA A 113 8.49 11.73 7.43
N ALA A 114 8.52 13.04 7.63
CA ALA A 114 9.59 13.92 7.14
C ALA A 114 10.94 13.62 7.83
N TYR A 115 10.92 13.35 9.15
CA TYR A 115 12.13 13.12 9.96
C TYR A 115 12.53 11.65 10.12
N CYS A 116 11.82 10.70 9.48
CA CYS A 116 12.06 9.26 9.69
C CYS A 116 13.41 8.75 9.16
N LYS A 117 14.14 9.55 8.35
CA LYS A 117 15.39 9.18 7.63
C LYS A 117 15.24 8.01 6.65
N ILE A 118 14.02 7.79 6.15
CA ILE A 118 13.71 6.76 5.15
C ILE A 118 13.29 7.44 3.86
N ALA A 119 14.20 7.54 2.88
CA ALA A 119 13.96 8.29 1.64
C ALA A 119 12.66 7.90 0.92
N LYS A 120 12.30 6.60 0.94
CA LYS A 120 11.06 6.11 0.34
C LYS A 120 9.82 6.66 1.04
N VAL A 121 9.83 6.79 2.36
CA VAL A 121 8.71 7.33 3.14
C VAL A 121 8.64 8.85 3.02
N VAL A 122 9.78 9.53 3.07
CA VAL A 122 9.87 10.98 2.82
C VAL A 122 9.31 11.34 1.44
N ALA A 123 9.55 10.52 0.42
CA ALA A 123 8.96 10.72 -0.91
C ALA A 123 7.43 10.57 -0.92
N VAL A 124 6.85 9.72 -0.06
CA VAL A 124 5.39 9.62 0.11
C VAL A 124 4.86 10.84 0.85
N GLU A 125 5.50 11.23 1.95
CA GLU A 125 5.18 12.43 2.72
C GLU A 125 5.08 13.67 1.81
N LYS A 126 6.08 13.89 0.95
CA LYS A 126 6.06 15.02 -0.01
C LYS A 126 4.86 14.99 -0.97
N LYS A 127 4.38 13.80 -1.34
CA LYS A 127 3.18 13.66 -2.19
C LYS A 127 1.91 13.92 -1.40
N VAL A 128 1.85 13.40 -0.18
CA VAL A 128 0.74 13.60 0.75
C VAL A 128 0.60 15.08 1.09
N ARG A 129 1.70 15.77 1.42
CA ARG A 129 1.71 17.21 1.70
C ARG A 129 1.11 18.05 0.57
N ARG A 130 1.39 17.70 -0.69
CA ARG A 130 0.82 18.39 -1.87
C ARG A 130 -0.69 18.19 -2.03
N ARG A 131 -1.26 17.17 -1.39
CA ARG A 131 -2.67 16.77 -1.47
C ARG A 131 -3.32 16.75 -0.08
N ARG A 132 -2.79 17.51 0.87
CA ARG A 132 -3.26 17.50 2.26
C ARG A 132 -4.75 17.78 2.34
N ASP A 133 -5.19 18.86 1.69
CA ASP A 133 -6.58 19.30 1.73
C ASP A 133 -7.51 18.31 0.99
N ASP A 134 -7.06 17.74 -0.13
CA ASP A 134 -7.78 16.67 -0.84
C ASP A 134 -8.01 15.44 0.06
N ILE A 135 -7.01 15.08 0.88
CA ILE A 135 -7.07 13.92 1.76
C ILE A 135 -8.06 14.17 2.90
N ILE A 136 -8.02 15.34 3.52
CA ILE A 136 -8.95 15.74 4.58
C ILE A 136 -10.38 15.74 4.05
N ALA A 137 -10.61 16.38 2.90
CA ALA A 137 -11.92 16.40 2.25
C ALA A 137 -12.42 15.01 1.88
N ALA A 138 -11.52 14.11 1.45
CA ALA A 138 -11.90 12.73 1.14
C ALA A 138 -12.39 11.96 2.38
N VAL A 139 -11.78 12.19 3.55
CA VAL A 139 -12.22 11.59 4.81
C VAL A 139 -13.56 12.18 5.26
N GLU A 140 -13.66 13.51 5.28
CA GLU A 140 -14.88 14.23 5.68
C GLU A 140 -16.10 13.83 4.84
N LEU A 141 -15.92 13.69 3.52
CA LEU A 141 -16.99 13.31 2.60
C LEU A 141 -17.20 11.79 2.49
N GLY A 142 -16.39 10.98 3.18
CA GLY A 142 -16.44 9.51 3.10
C GLY A 142 -16.25 8.97 1.67
N ILE A 143 -15.48 9.67 0.84
CA ILE A 143 -15.32 9.31 -0.58
C ILE A 143 -14.37 8.12 -0.71
N SER A 144 -14.87 7.03 -1.30
CA SER A 144 -14.04 5.88 -1.66
C SER A 144 -13.56 5.95 -3.11
N ASN A 145 -12.38 5.36 -3.36
CA ASN A 145 -11.85 5.18 -4.71
C ASN A 145 -12.66 4.20 -5.58
N GLY A 146 -13.62 3.47 -4.99
CA GLY A 146 -14.35 2.41 -5.68
C GLY A 146 -15.06 2.88 -6.95
N ARG A 147 -15.64 4.08 -6.97
CA ARG A 147 -16.29 4.64 -8.17
C ARG A 147 -15.29 4.92 -9.28
N VAL A 148 -14.16 5.52 -8.93
CA VAL A 148 -13.08 5.84 -9.88
C VAL A 148 -12.44 4.57 -10.42
N GLU A 149 -12.20 3.57 -9.56
CA GLU A 149 -11.68 2.26 -9.97
C GLU A 149 -12.65 1.49 -10.88
N ALA A 150 -13.95 1.52 -10.59
CA ALA A 150 -14.96 0.92 -11.44
C ALA A 150 -14.98 1.53 -12.85
N ILE A 151 -14.90 2.85 -12.94
CA ILE A 151 -14.79 3.57 -14.22
C ILE A 151 -13.49 3.19 -14.93
N ASN A 152 -12.35 3.21 -14.23
CA ASN A 152 -11.06 2.83 -14.79
C ASN A 152 -11.05 1.40 -15.32
N ASN A 153 -11.70 0.46 -14.63
CA ASN A 153 -11.84 -0.91 -15.09
C ASN A 153 -12.72 -1.01 -16.33
N LYS A 154 -13.85 -0.27 -16.38
CA LYS A 154 -14.68 -0.17 -17.60
C LYS A 154 -13.89 0.36 -18.79
N ILE A 155 -13.09 1.42 -18.59
CA ILE A 155 -12.21 2.00 -19.63
C ILE A 155 -11.22 0.95 -20.13
N LYS A 156 -10.50 0.27 -19.22
CA LYS A 156 -9.52 -0.77 -19.59
C LYS A 156 -10.16 -1.90 -20.40
N VAL A 157 -11.36 -2.34 -20.01
CA VAL A 157 -12.11 -3.37 -20.75
C VAL A 157 -12.51 -2.85 -22.13
N ALA A 158 -12.99 -1.61 -22.24
CA ALA A 158 -13.34 -1.01 -23.53
C ALA A 158 -12.14 -0.91 -24.48
N VAL A 159 -10.99 -0.48 -23.96
CA VAL A 159 -9.74 -0.41 -24.74
C VAL A 159 -9.31 -1.80 -25.22
N ARG A 160 -9.35 -2.80 -24.34
CA ARG A 160 -8.98 -4.18 -24.69
C ARG A 160 -9.89 -4.79 -25.76
N MET A 161 -11.19 -4.54 -25.68
CA MET A 161 -12.17 -5.05 -26.65
C MET A 161 -12.07 -4.36 -28.01
N GLY A 162 -11.51 -3.15 -28.07
CA GLY A 162 -11.39 -2.39 -29.32
C GLY A 162 -10.27 -2.87 -30.24
N TYR A 163 -9.32 -3.69 -29.76
CA TYR A 163 -8.15 -4.17 -30.52
C TYR A 163 -7.32 -3.06 -31.23
N GLY A 164 -7.44 -1.82 -30.75
CA GLY A 164 -6.79 -0.64 -31.34
C GLY A 164 -7.80 0.33 -31.96
N PHE A 165 -7.62 1.61 -31.66
CA PHE A 165 -8.44 2.68 -32.24
C PHE A 165 -7.58 3.48 -33.22
N ARG A 166 -8.08 3.66 -34.44
CA ARG A 166 -7.39 4.41 -35.49
C ARG A 166 -7.37 5.92 -35.21
N ASN A 167 -8.37 6.41 -34.47
CA ASN A 167 -8.49 7.79 -33.99
C ASN A 167 -8.87 7.77 -32.49
N THR A 168 -8.26 8.65 -31.70
CA THR A 168 -8.59 8.89 -30.29
C THR A 168 -10.02 9.35 -30.08
N ASP A 169 -10.63 10.07 -31.03
CA ASP A 169 -12.01 10.54 -30.89
C ASP A 169 -13.00 9.38 -30.82
N ASN A 170 -12.75 8.31 -31.57
CA ASN A 170 -13.58 7.10 -31.53
C ASN A 170 -13.49 6.40 -30.17
N LEU A 171 -12.29 6.39 -29.56
CA LEU A 171 -12.12 5.90 -28.20
C LEU A 171 -12.92 6.76 -27.22
N VAL A 172 -12.77 8.09 -27.27
CA VAL A 172 -13.49 9.01 -26.38
C VAL A 172 -15.01 8.85 -26.52
N ALA A 173 -15.54 8.78 -27.74
CA ALA A 173 -16.97 8.60 -27.99
C ALA A 173 -17.49 7.29 -27.38
N LEU A 174 -16.75 6.19 -27.55
CA LEU A 174 -17.10 4.90 -26.95
C LEU A 174 -17.05 4.93 -25.42
N LEU A 175 -16.03 5.60 -24.84
CA LEU A 175 -15.92 5.75 -23.39
C LEU A 175 -17.05 6.61 -22.83
N MET A 176 -17.43 7.70 -23.49
CA MET A 176 -18.58 8.53 -23.11
C MET A 176 -19.88 7.72 -23.14
N LEU A 177 -20.08 6.91 -24.18
CA LEU A 177 -21.25 6.03 -24.28
C LEU A 177 -21.28 4.96 -23.18
N ARG A 178 -20.14 4.39 -22.81
CA ARG A 178 -20.08 3.21 -21.90
C ARG A 178 -19.92 3.57 -20.43
N CYS A 179 -19.28 4.69 -20.13
CA CYS A 179 -19.03 5.15 -18.75
C CYS A 179 -19.99 6.26 -18.33
N GLY A 180 -20.57 7.00 -19.28
CA GLY A 180 -21.63 7.98 -19.03
C GLY A 180 -23.02 7.35 -18.99
N ASP A 181 -24.01 8.15 -18.62
CA ASP A 181 -25.43 7.77 -18.63
C ASP A 181 -26.09 8.20 -19.97
N CYS A 182 -25.30 8.22 -21.03
CA CYS A 182 -25.74 8.63 -22.36
C CYS A 182 -26.68 7.58 -22.95
N GLN A 183 -27.95 7.93 -23.13
CA GLN A 183 -28.95 7.12 -23.82
C GLN A 183 -29.26 7.74 -25.18
N PRO A 184 -28.41 7.55 -26.21
CA PRO A 184 -28.68 8.08 -27.54
C PRO A 184 -29.95 7.43 -28.10
N GLN A 185 -30.76 8.23 -28.79
CA GLN A 185 -31.90 7.71 -29.52
C GLN A 185 -31.40 6.85 -30.68
N LEU A 186 -31.74 5.56 -30.66
CA LEU A 186 -31.35 4.65 -31.73
C LEU A 186 -32.30 4.81 -32.93
N PRO A 187 -31.78 4.79 -34.18
CA PRO A 187 -32.62 4.82 -35.37
C PRO A 187 -33.65 3.70 -35.37
N GLY A 188 -34.88 3.99 -35.79
CA GLY A 188 -35.96 3.00 -35.90
C GLY A 188 -36.57 2.51 -34.58
N ARG A 189 -36.19 3.09 -33.42
CA ARG A 189 -36.85 2.83 -32.14
C ARG A 189 -37.75 3.99 -31.72
N PRO A 190 -38.87 3.72 -31.00
CA PRO A 190 -39.67 4.78 -30.40
C PRO A 190 -38.84 5.56 -29.38
N VAL A 191 -39.13 6.87 -29.24
CA VAL A 191 -38.43 7.74 -28.30
C VAL A 191 -38.72 7.26 -26.89
N LYS A 192 -37.68 6.84 -26.15
CA LYS A 192 -37.84 6.52 -24.73
C LYS A 192 -37.89 7.81 -23.94
N ALA A 193 -38.94 7.98 -23.13
CA ALA A 193 -38.97 9.05 -22.14
C ALA A 193 -37.73 8.94 -21.24
N ARG A 194 -36.97 10.04 -21.11
CA ARG A 194 -35.82 10.10 -20.21
C ARG A 194 -36.32 9.73 -18.82
N LYS A 195 -35.89 8.59 -18.27
CA LYS A 195 -36.12 8.30 -16.84
C LYS A 195 -35.41 9.41 -16.06
N LYS A 196 -36.15 10.33 -15.44
CA LYS A 196 -35.57 11.26 -14.46
C LYS A 196 -34.86 10.41 -13.42
N GLY A 197 -33.53 10.50 -13.36
CA GLY A 197 -32.75 9.78 -12.36
C GLY A 197 -33.33 10.10 -10.98
N VAL A 198 -33.73 9.06 -10.25
CA VAL A 198 -34.11 9.20 -8.84
C VAL A 198 -32.85 9.71 -8.15
N LYS A 199 -32.84 11.00 -7.79
CA LYS A 199 -31.90 11.53 -6.80
C LYS A 199 -32.21 10.80 -5.51
N GLY A 200 -31.42 9.78 -5.19
CA GLY A 200 -31.30 9.26 -3.84
C GLY A 200 -30.63 10.31 -2.96
N ALA A 201 -31.32 11.41 -2.66
CA ALA A 201 -31.03 12.23 -1.50
C ALA A 201 -31.57 11.44 -0.31
N LYS A 202 -30.71 10.63 0.33
CA LYS A 202 -30.96 10.26 1.71
C LYS A 202 -30.79 11.56 2.50
N SER A 203 -31.92 12.15 2.90
CA SER A 203 -31.98 13.05 4.04
C SER A 203 -31.44 12.30 5.25
N VAL A 204 -30.25 12.66 5.71
CA VAL A 204 -29.84 12.37 7.09
C VAL A 204 -30.49 13.47 7.91
N ALA A 205 -31.59 13.11 8.59
CA ALA A 205 -32.27 13.95 9.55
C ALA A 205 -31.61 13.74 10.92
N ALA A 206 -31.33 14.87 11.59
CA ALA A 206 -31.04 15.09 13.02
C ALA A 206 -29.96 14.20 13.68
#